data_AF-A0A368RNQ7-F1
#
_entry.id   AF-A0A368RNQ7-F1
#
_cell.length_a   1.000
_cell.length_b   1.000
_cell.length_c   1.000
_cell.angle_alpha   90.00
_cell.angle_beta   90.00
_cell.angle_gamma   90.00
#
_symmetry.space_group_name_H-M   'P 1'
#
loop_
_entity.id
_entity.type
_entity.pdbx_description
1 polymer ?
#
loop_
_entity_poly.entity_id
_entity_poly.type
_entity_poly.pdbx_seq_one_letter_code
_entity_poly.pdbx_strand_id
1 'polypeptide(L)'
;MFPPSLLSRAPSPPLTTAPTSIASSQQQQQALRLPPSKQPPLATTLVAAAAAGLLLLSPAPAPSRADPEFKVYYGTAASAANYGGYGGNASKKDTAEYVYDVPEGWKERLVSKVEKGTNGTDSEFFNPRKRSEKEYLTFLSGIRALAPLNAVLNNLALSDVGLQDQIATADDVRSAERADGDGQVYYEYEVAGAGAHSLISVTCARNKLYAHFVTAPNAEWGRDEAVLRRLHESFRTIQPGAPPPATES
;
A
#
# COMPACT_ATOMS: atom_id res chain seq x y z
N MET A 1 -28.14 9.43 56.81
CA MET A 1 -28.91 9.95 55.65
C MET A 1 -28.05 9.75 54.41
N PHE A 2 -28.26 8.63 53.74
CA PHE A 2 -27.64 8.24 52.47
C PHE A 2 -28.78 7.68 51.60
N PRO A 3 -29.01 8.14 50.37
CA PRO A 3 -29.92 7.47 49.46
C PRO A 3 -29.21 6.31 48.72
N PRO A 4 -29.96 5.25 48.37
CA PRO A 4 -29.41 3.99 47.85
C PRO A 4 -29.22 3.98 46.33
N SER A 5 -28.38 3.04 45.91
CA SER A 5 -28.10 2.61 44.53
C SER A 5 -29.35 2.29 43.72
N LEU A 6 -29.37 2.73 42.45
CA LEU A 6 -30.27 2.19 41.43
C LEU A 6 -29.44 1.77 40.21
N LEU A 7 -29.29 0.45 40.08
CA LEU A 7 -28.95 -0.26 38.85
C LEU A 7 -30.10 -0.04 37.85
N SER A 8 -29.81 0.53 36.69
CA SER A 8 -30.75 0.55 35.57
C SER A 8 -30.17 -0.26 34.41
N ARG A 9 -30.77 -1.44 34.23
CA ARG A 9 -30.55 -2.41 33.16
C ARG A 9 -31.54 -2.09 32.05
N ALA A 10 -31.04 -1.73 30.87
CA ALA A 10 -31.87 -1.56 29.67
C ALA A 10 -31.66 -2.77 28.71
N PRO A 11 -32.75 -3.31 28.11
CA PRO A 11 -32.74 -4.58 27.38
C PRO A 11 -32.35 -4.45 25.89
N SER A 12 -31.73 -5.52 25.37
CA SER A 12 -31.48 -5.75 23.95
C SER A 12 -32.78 -6.08 23.19
N PRO A 13 -32.97 -5.59 21.95
CA PRO A 13 -34.01 -6.09 21.07
C PRO A 13 -33.60 -7.38 20.33
N PRO A 14 -34.57 -8.24 19.97
CA PRO A 14 -34.34 -9.62 19.54
C PRO A 14 -33.94 -9.78 18.07
N LEU A 15 -33.29 -10.92 17.81
CA LEU A 15 -33.09 -11.53 16.50
C LEU A 15 -34.43 -11.86 15.83
N THR A 16 -34.64 -11.34 14.62
CA THR A 16 -35.72 -11.77 13.72
C THR A 16 -35.16 -12.76 12.71
N THR A 17 -35.46 -14.04 12.94
CA THR A 17 -35.39 -15.09 11.93
C THR A 17 -36.64 -15.04 11.06
N ALA A 18 -36.46 -14.97 9.74
CA ALA A 18 -37.51 -15.33 8.77
C ALA A 18 -37.04 -16.54 7.96
N PRO A 19 -37.70 -17.70 8.08
CA PRO A 19 -37.62 -18.77 7.08
C PRO A 19 -38.64 -18.52 5.96
N THR A 20 -38.55 -19.28 4.87
CA THR A 20 -39.48 -19.44 3.70
C THR A 20 -38.79 -19.03 2.40
N SER A 21 -38.84 -19.76 1.29
CA SER A 21 -39.21 -21.14 0.98
C SER A 21 -38.61 -21.41 -0.41
N ILE A 22 -38.29 -22.68 -0.60
CA ILE A 22 -38.08 -23.38 -1.86
C ILE A 22 -39.09 -22.92 -2.93
N ALA A 23 -38.58 -22.59 -4.12
CA ALA A 23 -39.32 -22.75 -5.36
C ALA A 23 -38.36 -23.21 -6.46
N SER A 24 -38.41 -24.51 -6.71
CA SER A 24 -37.84 -25.19 -7.86
C SER A 24 -38.57 -24.73 -9.13
N SER A 25 -37.83 -24.28 -10.13
CA SER A 25 -38.32 -24.19 -11.51
C SER A 25 -37.36 -24.93 -12.43
N GLN A 26 -37.63 -26.23 -12.55
CA GLN A 26 -37.27 -27.00 -13.74
C GLN A 26 -38.17 -26.52 -14.89
N GLN A 27 -37.57 -25.90 -15.91
CA GLN A 27 -38.12 -25.88 -17.27
C GLN A 27 -36.91 -25.94 -18.20
N GLN A 28 -36.64 -27.14 -18.72
CA GLN A 28 -37.09 -27.61 -20.03
C GLN A 28 -36.08 -27.26 -21.12
N GLN A 29 -35.29 -28.29 -21.43
CA GLN A 29 -34.67 -28.60 -22.71
C GLN A 29 -35.14 -27.74 -23.89
N GLN A 30 -34.18 -27.11 -24.57
CA GLN A 30 -34.13 -27.14 -26.02
C GLN A 30 -32.67 -27.00 -26.48
N ALA A 31 -32.11 -28.15 -26.85
CA ALA A 31 -30.84 -28.25 -27.55
C ALA A 31 -30.97 -27.56 -28.91
N LEU A 32 -30.41 -26.36 -29.05
CA LEU A 32 -30.17 -25.77 -30.36
C LEU A 32 -28.95 -26.46 -30.98
N ARG A 33 -29.28 -27.34 -31.92
CA ARG A 33 -28.35 -28.04 -32.81
C ARG A 33 -27.51 -27.03 -33.60
N LEU A 34 -26.19 -27.08 -33.44
CA LEU A 34 -25.25 -26.43 -34.35
C LEU A 34 -25.35 -27.07 -35.75
N PRO A 35 -25.45 -26.29 -36.84
CA PRO A 35 -25.23 -26.80 -38.18
C PRO A 35 -23.72 -26.91 -38.48
N PRO A 36 -23.21 -28.03 -39.02
CA PRO A 36 -21.86 -28.11 -39.54
C PRO A 36 -21.82 -27.48 -40.94
N SER A 37 -20.98 -26.45 -41.13
CA SER A 37 -20.71 -25.90 -42.47
C SER A 37 -19.26 -26.10 -42.86
N LYS A 38 -19.09 -26.47 -44.13
CA LYS A 38 -17.97 -27.16 -44.75
C LYS A 38 -16.86 -26.18 -45.15
N GLN A 39 -15.60 -26.59 -44.96
CA GLN A 39 -14.45 -26.00 -45.65
C GLN A 39 -14.47 -26.36 -47.14
N PRO A 40 -13.82 -25.54 -47.98
CA PRO A 40 -12.95 -26.11 -49.01
C PRO A 40 -11.51 -25.52 -49.01
N PRO A 41 -10.53 -26.28 -49.51
CA PRO A 41 -9.11 -25.94 -49.55
C PRO A 41 -8.68 -25.35 -50.90
N LEU A 42 -7.44 -24.85 -51.00
CA LEU A 42 -6.56 -24.62 -52.18
C LEU A 42 -5.78 -23.31 -51.96
N ALA A 43 -4.49 -23.15 -52.27
CA ALA A 43 -3.48 -24.01 -52.85
C ALA A 43 -2.10 -23.42 -52.48
N THR A 44 -1.12 -24.30 -52.40
CA THR A 44 0.31 -24.00 -52.28
C THR A 44 0.88 -23.63 -53.66
N THR A 45 1.55 -22.49 -53.81
CA THR A 45 2.67 -22.36 -54.76
C THR A 45 3.70 -21.36 -54.25
N LEU A 46 4.96 -21.68 -54.51
CA LEU A 46 6.21 -21.22 -53.92
C LEU A 46 7.07 -20.61 -55.05
N VAL A 47 8.05 -19.76 -54.69
CA VAL A 47 9.27 -19.37 -55.47
C VAL A 47 9.08 -18.17 -56.45
N ALA A 48 9.94 -17.14 -56.62
CA ALA A 48 11.30 -16.81 -56.16
C ALA A 48 11.59 -15.28 -56.21
N ALA A 49 12.47 -14.86 -55.29
CA ALA A 49 13.61 -13.94 -55.38
C ALA A 49 13.64 -12.73 -56.35
N ALA A 50 13.92 -11.54 -55.79
CA ALA A 50 14.93 -10.61 -56.29
C ALA A 50 15.45 -9.72 -55.14
N ALA A 51 16.75 -9.39 -55.22
CA ALA A 51 17.61 -8.89 -54.15
C ALA A 51 17.65 -7.35 -54.02
N ALA A 52 18.39 -6.93 -52.99
CA ALA A 52 19.01 -5.63 -52.76
C ALA A 52 18.16 -4.53 -52.10
N GLY A 53 18.42 -4.33 -50.81
CA GLY A 53 17.98 -3.20 -50.02
C GLY A 53 18.48 -3.31 -48.59
N LEU A 54 19.80 -3.24 -48.38
CA LEU A 54 20.39 -2.99 -47.06
C LEU A 54 20.03 -1.55 -46.65
N LEU A 55 18.81 -1.37 -46.14
CA LEU A 55 18.42 -0.19 -45.39
C LEU A 55 18.47 -0.56 -43.91
N LEU A 56 19.35 0.16 -43.22
CA LEU A 56 19.59 0.14 -41.79
C LEU A 56 18.26 0.19 -41.01
N LEU A 57 17.73 -0.96 -40.60
CA LEU A 57 16.80 -1.00 -39.47
C LEU A 57 17.63 -0.91 -38.20
N SER A 58 18.07 0.31 -37.88
CA SER A 58 18.38 0.64 -36.50
C SER A 58 17.11 0.38 -35.69
N PRO A 59 17.11 -0.48 -34.66
CA PRO A 59 15.99 -0.53 -33.73
C PRO A 59 15.80 0.88 -33.20
N ALA A 60 14.62 1.45 -33.41
CA ALA A 60 14.25 2.68 -32.74
C ALA A 60 14.49 2.45 -31.24
N PRO A 61 15.19 3.35 -30.54
CA PRO A 61 15.27 3.23 -29.09
C PRO A 61 13.84 3.16 -28.58
N ALA A 62 13.53 2.11 -27.82
CA ALA A 62 12.31 2.07 -27.03
C ALA A 62 12.19 3.44 -26.33
N PRO A 63 10.99 4.04 -26.24
CA PRO A 63 10.84 5.28 -25.49
C PRO A 63 11.41 4.99 -24.11
N SER A 64 12.54 5.62 -23.80
CA SER A 64 13.12 5.56 -22.47
C SER A 64 12.04 6.16 -21.59
N ARG A 65 11.27 5.31 -20.91
CA ARG A 65 10.34 5.75 -19.87
C ARG A 65 11.26 6.48 -18.91
N ALA A 66 11.16 7.81 -18.89
CA ALA A 66 11.92 8.61 -17.95
C ALA A 66 11.67 8.00 -16.58
N ASP A 67 12.74 7.68 -15.86
CA ASP A 67 12.60 7.20 -14.49
C ASP A 67 11.74 8.22 -13.76
N PRO A 68 10.71 7.77 -13.02
CA PRO A 68 9.84 8.69 -12.31
C PRO A 68 10.71 9.55 -11.40
N GLU A 69 10.52 10.86 -11.48
CA GLU A 69 11.18 11.80 -10.58
C GLU A 69 10.59 11.63 -9.18
N PHE A 70 11.41 11.77 -8.14
CA PHE A 70 10.98 11.63 -6.75
C PHE A 70 11.35 12.89 -5.96
N LYS A 71 10.50 13.24 -5.00
CA LYS A 71 10.76 14.29 -4.01
C LYS A 71 10.85 13.66 -2.62
N VAL A 72 11.78 14.16 -1.80
CA VAL A 72 11.90 13.71 -0.41
C VAL A 72 10.77 14.32 0.43
N TYR A 73 9.96 13.47 1.06
CA TYR A 73 9.01 13.87 2.09
C TYR A 73 9.67 13.89 3.47
N TYR A 74 9.33 14.88 4.27
CA TYR A 74 9.83 15.07 5.64
C TYR A 74 8.65 15.00 6.60
N GLY A 75 8.53 13.89 7.31
CA GLY A 75 7.43 13.66 8.24
C GLY A 75 7.86 13.83 9.70
N THR A 76 6.93 14.29 10.54
CA THR A 76 7.24 14.76 11.89
C THR A 76 6.72 13.85 12.99
N ALA A 77 5.84 12.89 12.67
CA ALA A 77 5.19 12.01 13.65
C ALA A 77 4.66 12.78 14.88
N ALA A 78 4.13 13.97 14.65
CA ALA A 78 3.64 14.84 15.71
C ALA A 78 2.30 14.30 16.25
N SER A 79 2.08 14.34 17.56
CA SER A 79 0.82 13.84 18.15
C SER A 79 -0.43 14.54 17.57
N ALA A 80 -1.60 13.92 17.72
CA ALA A 80 -2.89 14.50 17.32
C ALA A 80 -3.22 15.84 18.03
N ALA A 81 -2.53 16.19 19.12
CA ALA A 81 -2.66 17.52 19.73
C ALA A 81 -2.06 18.63 18.84
N ASN A 82 -1.08 18.29 18.00
CA ASN A 82 -0.38 19.21 17.10
C ASN A 82 -0.94 19.14 15.66
N TYR A 83 -2.20 18.74 15.52
CA TYR A 83 -2.85 18.38 14.26
C TYR A 83 -3.03 19.54 13.25
N GLY A 84 -2.78 20.79 13.63
CA GLY A 84 -2.86 21.96 12.73
C GLY A 84 -1.57 22.31 11.99
N GLY A 85 -0.51 21.50 12.13
CA GLY A 85 0.82 21.84 11.63
C GLY A 85 1.58 22.81 12.55
N TYR A 86 2.84 23.07 12.20
CA TYR A 86 3.65 24.08 12.87
C TYR A 86 3.21 25.47 12.39
N GLY A 87 2.75 26.31 13.31
CA GLY A 87 2.52 27.74 13.02
C GLY A 87 3.86 28.48 12.87
N GLY A 88 3.97 29.33 11.84
CA GLY A 88 5.18 30.12 11.54
C GLY A 88 6.06 29.54 10.43
N ASN A 89 7.17 30.21 10.09
CA ASN A 89 8.14 29.84 9.04
C ASN A 89 8.90 28.52 9.29
N ALA A 90 8.41 27.63 10.15
CA ALA A 90 9.08 26.38 10.47
C ALA A 90 8.97 25.39 9.31
N SER A 91 10.12 24.93 8.80
CA SER A 91 10.15 23.90 7.76
C SER A 91 9.89 22.52 8.38
N LYS A 92 9.11 21.68 7.69
CA LYS A 92 8.97 20.26 8.07
C LYS A 92 10.33 19.56 8.15
N LYS A 93 11.31 20.02 7.35
CA LYS A 93 12.68 19.50 7.33
C LYS A 93 13.38 19.62 8.69
N ASP A 94 13.15 20.70 9.42
CA ASP A 94 13.84 21.00 10.69
C ASP A 94 13.32 20.14 11.86
N THR A 95 12.10 19.63 11.71
CA THR A 95 11.40 18.84 12.74
C THR A 95 11.14 17.40 12.30
N ALA A 96 11.73 17.00 11.18
CA ALA A 96 11.53 15.69 10.60
C ALA A 96 12.07 14.60 11.52
N GLU A 97 11.28 13.54 11.70
CA GLU A 97 11.67 12.34 12.42
C GLU A 97 11.94 11.18 11.45
N TYR A 98 11.40 11.25 10.24
CA TYR A 98 11.62 10.27 9.19
C TYR A 98 11.52 10.95 7.81
N VAL A 99 12.02 10.25 6.80
CA VAL A 99 11.93 10.65 5.40
C VAL A 99 11.65 9.44 4.51
N TYR A 100 11.03 9.70 3.36
CA TYR A 100 10.90 8.76 2.25
C TYR A 100 10.69 9.54 0.94
N ASP A 101 10.94 8.89 -0.18
CA ASP A 101 10.86 9.46 -1.52
C ASP A 101 9.46 9.27 -2.09
N VAL A 102 8.76 10.35 -2.43
CA VAL A 102 7.43 10.32 -3.04
C VAL A 102 7.55 10.55 -4.55
N PRO A 103 6.92 9.71 -5.40
CA PRO A 103 6.92 9.93 -6.83
C PRO A 103 6.27 11.28 -7.19
N GLU A 104 6.84 11.96 -8.18
CA GLU A 104 6.30 13.22 -8.66
C GLU A 104 4.85 13.05 -9.15
N GLY A 105 4.01 14.05 -8.88
CA GLY A 105 2.59 14.02 -9.21
C GLY A 105 1.70 13.29 -8.21
N TRP A 106 2.24 12.54 -7.24
CA TRP A 106 1.45 12.01 -6.13
C TRP A 106 0.95 13.14 -5.21
N LYS A 107 -0.28 13.00 -4.71
CA LYS A 107 -0.94 14.00 -3.87
C LYS A 107 -0.95 13.54 -2.42
N GLU A 108 -0.57 14.44 -1.52
CA GLU A 108 -0.76 14.25 -0.07
C GLU A 108 -2.26 14.33 0.23
N ARG A 109 -2.80 13.33 0.92
CA ARG A 109 -4.12 13.43 1.53
C ARG A 109 -3.98 14.14 2.86
N LEU A 110 -4.91 15.06 3.13
CA LEU A 110 -5.04 15.61 4.47
C LEU A 110 -5.52 14.50 5.43
N VAL A 111 -4.60 14.00 6.25
CA VAL A 111 -4.91 13.11 7.38
C VAL A 111 -5.72 13.91 8.40
N SER A 112 -6.71 13.30 9.06
CA SER A 112 -7.57 13.96 10.06
C SER A 112 -7.06 13.84 11.50
N LYS A 113 -7.56 14.68 12.43
CA LYS A 113 -7.20 14.61 13.86
C LYS A 113 -7.57 13.26 14.44
N VAL A 114 -8.71 12.73 13.98
CA VAL A 114 -9.25 11.45 14.40
C VAL A 114 -8.39 10.31 13.89
N GLU A 115 -8.00 10.31 12.61
CA GLU A 115 -7.11 9.29 12.04
C GLU A 115 -5.74 9.28 12.73
N LYS A 116 -5.14 10.46 12.92
CA LYS A 116 -3.88 10.61 13.65
C LYS A 116 -4.00 10.15 15.11
N GLY A 117 -5.13 10.41 15.76
CA GLY A 117 -5.36 10.03 17.16
C GLY A 117 -5.73 8.56 17.37
N THR A 118 -6.34 7.92 16.38
CA THR A 118 -6.87 6.55 16.50
C THR A 118 -5.89 5.52 15.94
N ASN A 119 -5.37 5.76 14.72
CA ASN A 119 -4.54 4.79 14.00
C ASN A 119 -3.08 5.26 13.89
N GLY A 120 -2.77 6.46 14.39
CA GLY A 120 -1.42 7.01 14.34
C GLY A 120 -0.99 7.48 12.95
N THR A 121 -1.89 7.62 11.99
CA THR A 121 -1.56 8.08 10.63
C THR A 121 -0.92 9.47 10.69
N ASP A 122 0.26 9.61 10.10
CA ASP A 122 1.00 10.88 10.04
C ASP A 122 1.00 11.48 8.64
N SER A 123 1.19 10.63 7.63
CA SER A 123 1.18 11.00 6.22
C SER A 123 0.44 9.96 5.39
N GLU A 124 -0.14 10.42 4.28
CA GLU A 124 -0.69 9.54 3.24
C GLU A 124 -0.55 10.22 1.89
N PHE A 125 0.00 9.51 0.91
CA PHE A 125 0.09 9.94 -0.47
C PHE A 125 -0.63 8.95 -1.38
N PHE A 126 -1.21 9.45 -2.47
CA PHE A 126 -1.84 8.60 -3.47
C PHE A 126 -1.52 9.08 -4.88
N ASN A 127 -1.51 8.13 -5.82
CA ASN A 127 -1.42 8.45 -7.23
C ASN A 127 -2.76 9.02 -7.71
N PRO A 128 -2.90 10.30 -8.09
CA PRO A 128 -4.19 10.86 -8.48
C PRO A 128 -4.74 10.27 -9.79
N ARG A 129 -3.90 9.64 -10.62
CA ARG A 129 -4.32 9.00 -11.88
C ARG A 129 -4.93 7.62 -11.65
N LYS A 130 -4.51 6.92 -10.60
CA LYS A 130 -4.90 5.53 -10.33
C LYS A 130 -5.68 5.35 -9.03
N ARG A 131 -5.63 6.35 -8.13
CA ARG A 131 -6.30 6.53 -6.82
C ARG A 131 -6.24 5.37 -5.81
N SER A 132 -5.80 4.21 -6.25
CA SER A 132 -5.80 2.94 -5.53
C SER A 132 -4.39 2.52 -5.13
N GLU A 133 -3.36 3.03 -5.84
CA GLU A 133 -1.99 3.09 -5.35
C GLU A 133 -1.90 4.19 -4.29
N LYS A 134 -1.50 3.79 -3.08
CA LYS A 134 -1.27 4.72 -1.99
C LYS A 134 -0.10 4.27 -1.13
N GLU A 135 0.47 5.26 -0.46
CA GLU A 135 1.41 5.10 0.62
C GLU A 135 0.85 5.81 1.84
N TYR A 136 1.09 5.25 3.02
CA TYR A 136 0.80 5.93 4.27
C TYR A 136 1.79 5.50 5.34
N LEU A 137 2.06 6.40 6.27
CA LEU A 137 2.87 6.13 7.43
C LEU A 137 2.05 6.30 8.70
N THR A 138 2.19 5.34 9.60
CA THR A 138 1.65 5.40 10.96
C THR A 138 2.77 5.43 11.99
N PHE A 139 2.50 5.99 13.15
CA PHE A 139 3.39 5.91 14.30
C PHE A 139 2.66 5.60 15.60
N LEU A 140 3.34 4.90 16.50
CA LEU A 140 2.88 4.60 17.85
C LEU A 140 3.92 5.07 18.86
N SER A 141 3.53 5.98 19.75
CA SER A 141 4.43 6.49 20.80
C SER A 141 4.57 5.53 21.97
N GLY A 142 5.69 5.58 22.68
CA GLY A 142 5.95 4.74 23.87
C GLY A 142 6.58 3.38 23.55
N ILE A 143 6.85 3.08 22.28
CA ILE A 143 7.47 1.84 21.85
C ILE A 143 8.96 2.08 21.59
N ARG A 144 9.83 1.38 22.33
CA ARG A 144 11.29 1.54 22.26
C ARG A 144 12.01 0.44 21.49
N ALA A 145 11.35 -0.69 21.32
CA ALA A 145 11.90 -1.87 20.67
C ALA A 145 10.79 -2.57 19.92
N LEU A 146 11.15 -3.20 18.80
CA LEU A 146 10.22 -4.03 18.04
C LEU A 146 9.89 -5.28 18.86
N ALA A 147 8.63 -5.73 18.76
CA ALA A 147 8.25 -7.08 19.18
C ALA A 147 8.92 -8.10 18.24
N PRO A 148 8.88 -9.42 18.49
CA PRO A 148 9.41 -10.40 17.55
C PRO A 148 8.83 -10.22 16.13
N LEU A 149 9.67 -10.43 15.10
CA LEU A 149 9.34 -10.22 13.67
C LEU A 149 7.98 -10.82 13.28
N ASN A 150 7.70 -12.05 13.70
CA ASN A 150 6.45 -12.76 13.38
C ASN A 150 5.19 -12.20 14.07
N ALA A 151 5.34 -11.33 15.08
CA ALA A 151 4.22 -10.76 15.83
C ALA A 151 3.87 -9.33 15.37
N VAL A 152 4.84 -8.56 14.90
CA VAL A 152 4.67 -7.13 14.60
C VAL A 152 3.60 -6.89 13.52
N LEU A 153 3.61 -7.66 12.43
CA LEU A 153 2.63 -7.50 11.35
C LEU A 153 1.19 -7.69 11.85
N ASN A 154 0.93 -8.73 12.64
CA ASN A 154 -0.39 -9.00 13.21
C ASN A 154 -0.81 -7.90 14.20
N ASN A 155 0.14 -7.36 14.98
CA ASN A 155 -0.14 -6.27 15.90
C ASN A 155 -0.54 -4.98 15.17
N LEU A 156 0.10 -4.68 14.02
CA LEU A 156 -0.26 -3.52 13.19
C LEU A 156 -1.67 -3.66 12.59
N ALA A 157 -2.03 -4.88 12.17
CA ALA A 157 -3.35 -5.16 11.61
C ALA A 157 -4.52 -4.95 12.60
N LEU A 158 -4.25 -4.92 13.92
CA LEU A 158 -5.29 -4.62 14.92
C LEU A 158 -5.88 -3.20 14.79
N SER A 159 -5.12 -2.28 14.20
CA SER A 159 -5.54 -0.89 13.97
C SER A 159 -5.80 -0.57 12.50
N ASP A 160 -5.64 -1.55 11.61
CA ASP A 160 -5.82 -1.41 10.17
C ASP A 160 -6.63 -2.60 9.61
N VAL A 161 -7.93 -2.36 9.44
CA VAL A 161 -8.87 -3.36 8.92
C VAL A 161 -8.52 -3.79 7.50
N GLY A 162 -8.00 -2.88 6.67
CA GLY A 162 -7.61 -3.21 5.29
C GLY A 162 -6.42 -4.16 5.28
N LEU A 163 -5.43 -3.93 6.13
CA LEU A 163 -4.31 -4.84 6.32
C LEU A 163 -4.76 -6.18 6.90
N GLN A 164 -5.66 -6.16 7.89
CA GLN A 164 -6.22 -7.38 8.48
C GLN A 164 -6.89 -8.27 7.43
N ASP A 165 -7.75 -7.69 6.59
CA ASP A 165 -8.44 -8.39 5.52
C ASP A 165 -7.45 -8.92 4.46
N GLN A 166 -6.42 -8.13 4.14
CA GLN A 166 -5.38 -8.51 3.20
C GLN A 166 -4.56 -9.70 3.72
N ILE A 167 -4.16 -9.69 4.99
CA ILE A 167 -3.44 -10.81 5.61
C ILE A 167 -4.32 -12.07 5.65
N ALA A 168 -5.61 -11.92 5.97
CA ALA A 168 -6.54 -13.05 6.03
C ALA A 168 -6.77 -13.73 4.66
N THR A 169 -6.56 -12.99 3.57
CA THR A 169 -6.74 -13.44 2.18
C THR A 169 -5.41 -13.52 1.41
N ALA A 170 -4.27 -13.50 2.12
CA ALA A 170 -2.96 -13.51 1.52
C ALA A 170 -2.62 -14.88 0.89
N ASP A 171 -2.14 -14.85 -0.35
CA ASP A 171 -1.55 -16.00 -1.02
C ASP A 171 -0.12 -16.24 -0.50
N ASP A 172 0.61 -15.17 -0.18
CA ASP A 172 1.96 -15.22 0.37
C ASP A 172 2.22 -14.04 1.33
N VAL A 173 2.96 -14.31 2.40
CA VAL A 173 3.44 -13.30 3.37
C VAL A 173 4.91 -13.57 3.63
N ARG A 174 5.77 -12.64 3.19
CA ARG A 174 7.20 -12.69 3.44
C ARG A 174 7.57 -11.70 4.52
N SER A 175 8.58 -12.06 5.30
CA SER A 175 9.16 -11.18 6.30
C SER A 175 10.68 -11.26 6.27
N ALA A 176 11.33 -10.13 6.48
CA ALA A 176 12.78 -10.01 6.55
C ALA A 176 13.18 -8.97 7.60
N GLU A 177 14.37 -9.15 8.15
CA GLU A 177 15.04 -8.14 8.97
C GLU A 177 16.18 -7.52 8.16
N ARG A 178 16.25 -6.19 8.16
CA ARG A 178 17.32 -5.41 7.55
C ARG A 178 17.86 -4.42 8.58
N ALA A 179 19.17 -4.23 8.62
CA ALA A 179 19.78 -3.09 9.31
C ALA A 179 20.27 -2.07 8.28
N ASP A 180 20.17 -0.79 8.58
CA ASP A 180 20.86 0.24 7.80
C ASP A 180 22.34 0.37 8.22
N GLY A 181 23.08 1.24 7.52
CA GLY A 181 24.50 1.49 7.79
C GLY A 181 24.78 2.05 9.19
N ASP A 182 23.77 2.63 9.86
CA ASP A 182 23.87 3.21 11.20
C ASP A 182 23.35 2.26 12.30
N GLY A 183 23.00 1.02 11.93
CA GLY A 183 22.53 -0.03 12.84
C GLY A 183 21.05 0.06 13.22
N GLN A 184 20.26 0.92 12.57
CA GLN A 184 18.81 0.95 12.76
C GLN A 184 18.18 -0.28 12.11
N VAL A 185 17.41 -1.03 12.88
CA VAL A 185 16.72 -2.24 12.42
C VAL A 185 15.38 -1.89 11.81
N TYR A 186 15.10 -2.46 10.64
CA TYR A 186 13.85 -2.40 9.91
C TYR A 186 13.33 -3.82 9.71
N TYR A 187 12.05 -4.02 10.02
CA TYR A 187 11.31 -5.23 9.65
C TYR A 187 10.54 -4.95 8.38
N GLU A 188 10.78 -5.77 7.38
CA GLU A 188 10.13 -5.65 6.07
C GLU A 188 9.15 -6.80 5.90
N TYR A 189 7.96 -6.47 5.41
CA TYR A 189 6.94 -7.44 5.05
C TYR A 189 6.46 -7.19 3.64
N GLU A 190 6.25 -8.28 2.91
CA GLU A 190 5.62 -8.28 1.60
C GLU A 190 4.38 -9.18 1.69
N VAL A 191 3.21 -8.60 1.48
CA VAL A 191 1.91 -9.28 1.57
C VAL A 191 1.28 -9.29 0.18
N ALA A 192 1.28 -10.46 -0.46
CA ALA A 192 0.59 -10.68 -1.72
C ALA A 192 -0.82 -11.22 -1.43
N GLY A 193 -1.84 -10.36 -1.53
CA GLY A 193 -3.24 -10.72 -1.31
C GLY A 193 -4.04 -10.85 -2.61
N ALA A 194 -5.22 -11.46 -2.51
CA ALA A 194 -6.09 -11.69 -3.66
C ALA A 194 -6.48 -10.39 -4.43
N GLY A 195 -6.63 -9.27 -3.72
CA GLY A 195 -7.02 -7.98 -4.31
C GLY A 195 -5.88 -6.95 -4.44
N ALA A 196 -4.88 -7.02 -3.57
CA ALA A 196 -3.83 -6.01 -3.48
C ALA A 196 -2.52 -6.60 -2.96
N HIS A 197 -1.44 -5.89 -3.29
CA HIS A 197 -0.10 -6.19 -2.85
C HIS A 197 0.39 -5.05 -1.96
N SER A 198 0.99 -5.38 -0.81
CA SER A 198 1.48 -4.40 0.16
C SER A 198 2.92 -4.66 0.59
N LEU A 199 3.73 -3.59 0.64
CA LEU A 199 5.06 -3.56 1.24
C LEU A 199 5.00 -2.76 2.54
N ILE A 200 5.58 -3.29 3.62
CA ILE A 200 5.46 -2.72 4.96
C ILE A 200 6.83 -2.68 5.62
N SER A 201 7.30 -1.49 6.00
CA SER A 201 8.59 -1.32 6.69
C SER A 201 8.33 -0.79 8.08
N VAL A 202 8.85 -1.47 9.10
CA VAL A 202 8.57 -1.17 10.50
C VAL A 202 9.88 -0.98 11.26
N THR A 203 9.98 0.10 12.02
CA THR A 203 11.17 0.40 12.81
C THR A 203 10.83 1.11 14.11
N CYS A 204 11.75 1.10 15.06
CA CYS A 204 11.64 1.86 16.31
C CYS A 204 12.75 2.89 16.42
N ALA A 205 12.39 4.16 16.54
CA ALA A 205 13.31 5.25 16.82
C ALA A 205 12.62 6.29 17.72
N ARG A 206 13.39 7.09 18.48
CA ARG A 206 12.87 8.21 19.30
C ARG A 206 11.69 7.83 20.22
N ASN A 207 11.68 6.61 20.79
CA ASN A 207 10.58 6.08 21.62
C ASN A 207 9.23 6.03 20.87
N LYS A 208 9.27 5.81 19.56
CA LYS A 208 8.13 5.57 18.69
C LYS A 208 8.41 4.36 17.80
N LEU A 209 7.35 3.62 17.47
CA LEU A 209 7.33 2.71 16.34
C LEU A 209 6.81 3.48 15.13
N TYR A 210 7.46 3.32 13.98
CA TYR A 210 7.02 3.84 12.70
C TYR A 210 6.72 2.65 11.79
N ALA A 211 5.60 2.69 11.08
CA ALA A 211 5.24 1.69 10.09
C ALA A 211 4.84 2.40 8.79
N HIS A 212 5.64 2.18 7.74
CA HIS A 212 5.47 2.70 6.40
C HIS A 212 4.82 1.64 5.52
N PHE A 213 3.71 1.97 4.88
CA PHE A 213 2.90 1.07 4.07
C PHE A 213 2.84 1.58 2.64
N VAL A 214 3.16 0.73 1.67
CA VAL A 214 2.94 0.98 0.24
C VAL A 214 2.01 -0.09 -0.28
N THR A 215 0.86 0.28 -0.81
CA THR A 215 -0.15 -0.67 -1.28
C THR A 215 -0.68 -0.30 -2.65
N ALA A 216 -0.92 -1.32 -3.48
CA ALA A 216 -1.52 -1.18 -4.79
C ALA A 216 -2.38 -2.39 -5.14
N PRO A 217 -3.48 -2.22 -5.89
CA PRO A 217 -4.20 -3.35 -6.47
C PRO A 217 -3.29 -4.16 -7.41
N ASN A 218 -3.54 -5.46 -7.51
CA ASN A 218 -2.68 -6.37 -8.29
C ASN A 218 -2.50 -5.95 -9.76
N ALA A 219 -3.52 -5.34 -10.37
CA ALA A 219 -3.45 -4.83 -11.75
C ALA A 219 -2.45 -3.68 -11.92
N GLU A 220 -2.27 -2.86 -10.88
CA GLU A 220 -1.34 -1.72 -10.90
C GLU A 220 0.03 -2.10 -10.34
N TRP A 221 0.07 -3.00 -9.36
CA TRP A 221 1.30 -3.57 -8.81
C TRP A 221 2.25 -4.03 -9.92
N GLY A 222 1.79 -4.91 -10.81
CA GLY A 222 2.65 -5.44 -11.88
C GLY A 222 3.14 -4.39 -12.89
N ARG A 223 2.51 -3.21 -12.95
CA ARG A 223 2.92 -2.12 -13.87
C ARG A 223 3.94 -1.18 -13.25
N ASP A 224 3.80 -0.92 -11.95
CA ASP A 224 4.55 0.11 -11.23
C ASP A 224 5.37 -0.45 -10.06
N GLU A 225 5.58 -1.77 -10.01
CA GLU A 225 6.34 -2.48 -8.97
C GLU A 225 7.66 -1.80 -8.63
N ALA A 226 8.47 -1.43 -9.65
CA ALA A 226 9.75 -0.77 -9.43
C ALA A 226 9.61 0.59 -8.71
N VAL A 227 8.55 1.34 -9.02
CA VAL A 227 8.25 2.63 -8.39
C VAL A 227 7.82 2.44 -6.95
N LEU A 228 6.95 1.47 -6.71
CA LEU A 228 6.42 1.14 -5.38
C LEU A 228 7.50 0.57 -4.46
N ARG A 229 8.39 -0.28 -4.99
CA ARG A 229 9.55 -0.80 -4.26
C ARG A 229 10.54 0.31 -3.91
N ARG A 230 10.86 1.21 -4.84
CA ARG A 230 11.71 2.37 -4.54
C ARG A 230 11.11 3.28 -3.46
N LEU A 231 9.82 3.59 -3.57
CA LEU A 231 9.08 4.35 -2.54
C LEU A 231 9.22 3.65 -1.17
N HIS A 232 9.01 2.34 -1.13
CA HIS A 232 9.14 1.54 0.09
C HIS A 232 10.57 1.53 0.67
N GLU A 233 11.57 1.26 -0.17
CA GLU A 233 12.99 1.14 0.21
C GLU A 233 13.61 2.47 0.66
N SER A 234 13.07 3.59 0.17
CA SER A 234 13.55 4.93 0.54
C SER A 234 13.27 5.33 1.99
N PHE A 235 12.35 4.63 2.66
CA PHE A 235 11.93 4.93 4.02
C PHE A 235 13.07 4.75 5.02
N ARG A 236 13.35 5.81 5.77
CA ARG A 236 14.31 5.80 6.89
C ARG A 236 13.93 6.79 7.98
N THR A 237 14.26 6.45 9.22
CA THR A 237 14.18 7.39 10.34
C THR A 237 15.42 8.28 10.39
N ILE A 238 15.24 9.55 10.80
CA ILE A 238 16.35 10.46 11.05
C ILE A 238 16.85 10.22 12.47
N GLN A 239 18.11 9.83 12.61
CA GLN A 239 18.72 9.68 13.93
C GLN A 239 18.79 11.03 14.66
N PRO A 240 18.49 11.07 15.97
CA PRO A 240 18.73 12.26 16.76
C PRO A 240 20.24 12.57 16.80
N GLY A 241 20.66 13.59 16.04
CA GLY A 241 22.05 14.04 15.94
C GLY A 241 22.69 13.89 14.55
N ALA A 242 22.03 13.21 13.60
CA ALA A 242 22.49 13.16 12.21
C ALA A 242 22.04 14.43 11.45
N PRO A 243 22.94 15.12 10.72
CA PRO A 243 22.55 16.23 9.86
C PRO A 243 21.54 15.74 8.80
N PRO A 244 20.53 16.55 8.45
CA PRO A 244 19.55 16.16 7.44
C PRO A 244 20.26 15.82 6.12
N PRO A 245 19.77 14.83 5.35
CA PRO A 245 20.42 14.41 4.11
C PRO A 245 20.63 15.63 3.20
N ALA A 246 21.87 15.80 2.75
CA ALA A 246 22.25 16.86 1.84
C ALA A 246 21.51 16.66 0.51
N THR A 247 20.73 17.64 0.11
CA THR A 247 20.18 17.74 -1.24
C THR A 247 21.34 18.10 -2.17
N GLU A 248 21.78 17.16 -3.00
CA GLU A 248 22.54 17.53 -4.20
C GLU A 248 21.64 18.42 -5.07
N SER A 249 22.18 19.58 -5.43
CA SER A 249 21.49 20.67 -6.14
C SER A 249 21.62 20.53 -7.65
#